data_AF-A0AAD1HEG0-F1
#
_entry.id   AF-A0AAD1HEG0-F1
#
_cell.length_a   1.000
_cell.length_b   1.000
_cell.length_c   1.000
_cell.angle_alpha   90.00
_cell.angle_beta   90.00
_cell.angle_gamma   90.00
#
_symmetry.space_group_name_H-M   'P 1'
#
loop_
_entity.id
_entity.type
_entity.pdbx_description
1 polymer ?
#
loop_
_entity_poly.entity_id
_entity_poly.type
_entity_poly.pdbx_seq_one_letter_code
_entity_poly.pdbx_strand_id
1 'polypeptide(L)'
;MWLGLPARESAGTRRGTKVTSARAIGLPRFGASGFYRGDMTYVIGSACVDVMDKSCVLECPADCIYEGARTLYINPDECVDCGACKLVCRVEAIEYETDLEDDELWHLEDNAAFFQTVLPGRTEPLGSPGGAQKVGRVGVDTPGIAAMPVKDHVDH
;
A
#
# COMPACT_ATOMS: atom_id res chain seq x y z
N MET A 1 55.89 45.55 43.47
CA MET A 1 55.29 46.04 42.22
C MET A 1 54.18 45.05 41.84
N TRP A 2 52.97 45.31 42.36
CA TRP A 2 51.76 44.54 42.15
C TRP A 2 50.76 45.48 41.44
N LEU A 3 50.31 45.10 40.25
CA LEU A 3 49.15 45.64 39.52
C LEU A 3 48.38 44.37 39.09
N GLY A 4 47.08 44.17 39.26
CA GLY A 4 45.96 45.07 39.51
C GLY A 4 44.84 44.79 38.48
N LEU A 5 44.01 43.76 38.76
CA LEU A 5 42.62 43.51 38.28
C LEU A 5 42.33 43.26 36.77
N PRO A 6 41.12 42.77 36.37
CA PRO A 6 40.06 42.07 37.11
C PRO A 6 39.59 40.73 36.46
N ALA A 7 38.82 39.98 37.24
CA ALA A 7 37.99 38.87 36.78
C ALA A 7 36.91 39.33 35.80
N ARG A 8 36.64 38.52 34.77
CA ARG A 8 35.48 38.67 33.89
C ARG A 8 34.81 37.33 33.67
N GLU A 9 33.60 37.22 34.21
CA GLU A 9 32.63 36.16 33.98
C GLU A 9 32.26 36.05 32.50
N SER A 10 31.97 34.82 32.03
CA SER A 10 31.16 34.60 30.85
C SER A 10 30.48 33.23 30.94
N ALA A 11 29.20 33.27 31.33
CA ALA A 11 28.28 32.16 31.30
C ALA A 11 28.12 31.62 29.86
N GLY A 12 28.17 30.29 29.71
CA GLY A 12 27.93 29.59 28.46
C GLY A 12 27.11 28.33 28.68
N THR A 13 25.81 28.50 28.92
CA THR A 13 24.82 27.42 28.94
C THR A 13 24.86 26.66 27.62
N ARG A 14 25.26 25.37 27.65
CA ARG A 14 25.10 24.45 26.49
C ARG A 14 23.60 24.19 26.29
N ARG A 15 22.97 25.01 25.45
CA ARG A 15 21.63 24.73 24.92
C ARG A 15 21.79 23.68 23.82
N GLY A 16 21.27 22.48 24.07
CA GLY A 16 21.09 21.46 23.06
C GLY A 16 20.28 21.99 21.89
N THR A 17 20.80 21.80 20.69
CA THR A 17 20.09 22.10 19.44
C THR A 17 18.86 21.22 19.39
N LYS A 18 17.68 21.80 19.62
CA LYS A 18 16.41 21.16 19.30
C LYS A 18 16.41 20.93 17.80
N VAL A 19 16.49 19.68 17.38
CA VAL A 19 16.10 19.26 16.04
C VAL A 19 14.65 19.70 15.87
N THR A 20 14.45 20.75 15.08
CA THR A 20 13.12 21.18 14.69
C THR A 20 12.53 20.04 13.87
N SER A 21 11.58 19.33 14.47
CA SER A 21 10.70 18.37 13.80
C SER A 21 10.25 18.98 12.48
N ALA A 22 10.76 18.43 11.38
CA ALA A 22 10.04 18.49 10.13
C ALA A 22 8.63 17.98 10.42
N ARG A 23 7.63 18.78 10.06
CA ARG A 23 6.24 18.34 10.06
C ARG A 23 6.16 17.18 9.08
N ALA A 24 6.25 15.97 9.62
CA ALA A 24 5.80 14.78 8.93
C ALA A 24 4.34 15.05 8.56
N ILE A 25 4.08 15.13 7.26
CA ILE A 25 2.74 14.99 6.71
C ILE A 25 2.23 13.68 7.32
N GLY A 26 1.15 13.78 8.10
CA GLY A 26 0.67 12.70 8.94
C GLY A 26 0.22 11.52 8.11
N LEU A 27 1.15 10.62 7.77
CA LEU A 27 0.84 9.22 7.55
C LEU A 27 0.19 8.75 8.85
N PRO A 28 -1.03 8.20 8.80
CA PRO A 28 -1.67 7.70 10.01
C PRO A 28 -0.72 6.70 10.65
N ARG A 29 -0.54 6.80 11.97
CA ARG A 29 0.16 5.77 12.74
C ARG A 29 -0.68 4.50 12.60
N PHE A 30 -0.35 3.66 11.62
CA PHE A 30 -0.90 2.33 11.48
C PHE A 30 -0.60 1.57 12.78
N GLY A 31 -1.66 1.35 13.55
CA GLY A 31 -1.60 0.75 14.87
C GLY A 31 -1.23 -0.72 14.74
N ALA A 32 -0.22 -1.14 15.51
CA ALA A 32 0.20 -2.53 15.68
C ALA A 32 -0.85 -3.41 16.43
N SER A 33 -2.15 -3.21 16.18
CA SER A 33 -3.23 -3.90 16.87
C SER A 33 -4.44 -4.05 15.95
N GLY A 34 -4.41 -5.06 15.07
CA GLY A 34 -5.55 -5.38 14.22
C GLY A 34 -5.32 -6.51 13.21
N PHE A 35 -4.90 -7.70 13.66
CA PHE A 35 -5.13 -8.99 12.99
C PHE A 35 -5.01 -9.02 11.45
N TYR A 36 -3.81 -8.87 10.88
CA TYR A 36 -3.52 -9.58 9.62
C TYR A 36 -3.42 -11.06 9.95
N ARG A 37 -4.37 -11.85 9.43
CA ARG A 37 -4.41 -13.31 9.53
C ARG A 37 -4.39 -13.96 8.15
N GLY A 38 -3.88 -13.24 7.16
CA GLY A 38 -3.75 -13.65 5.78
C GLY A 38 -2.32 -13.42 5.30
N ASP A 39 -1.35 -13.98 6.02
CA ASP A 39 0.09 -13.87 5.72
C ASP A 39 0.53 -14.89 4.66
N MET A 40 -0.34 -15.26 3.71
CA MET A 40 0.05 -16.11 2.57
C MET A 40 -0.87 -15.76 1.40
N THR A 41 -0.50 -14.74 0.62
CA THR A 41 -1.25 -14.37 -0.57
C THR A 41 -0.34 -13.84 -1.67
N TYR A 42 -0.90 -13.76 -2.88
CA TYR A 42 -0.34 -12.98 -3.98
C TYR A 42 -0.86 -11.55 -3.90
N VAL A 43 0.00 -10.59 -4.24
CA VAL A 43 -0.28 -9.16 -4.12
C VAL A 43 -0.13 -8.52 -5.50
N ILE A 44 -1.09 -7.66 -5.86
CA ILE A 44 -0.97 -6.82 -7.06
C ILE A 44 -0.29 -5.50 -6.70
N GLY A 45 0.86 -5.25 -7.32
CA GLY A 45 1.70 -4.09 -7.12
C GLY A 45 1.47 -2.96 -8.12
N SER A 46 2.37 -1.97 -8.07
CA SER A 46 2.21 -0.69 -8.75
C SER A 46 2.18 -0.81 -10.27
N ALA A 47 2.81 -1.83 -10.85
CA ALA A 47 2.86 -2.05 -12.30
C ALA A 47 1.48 -2.34 -12.94
N CYS A 48 0.47 -2.74 -12.15
CA CYS A 48 -0.89 -2.94 -12.65
C CYS A 48 -1.66 -1.62 -12.83
N VAL A 49 -1.28 -0.59 -12.07
CA VAL A 49 -2.00 0.71 -12.02
C VAL A 49 -2.03 1.36 -13.39
N ASP A 50 -3.24 1.74 -13.81
CA ASP A 50 -3.64 2.28 -15.11
C ASP A 50 -3.51 1.29 -16.29
N VAL A 51 -2.73 0.20 -16.18
CA VAL A 51 -2.56 -0.81 -17.23
C VAL A 51 -3.73 -1.79 -17.28
N MET A 52 -4.03 -2.43 -16.14
CA MET A 52 -5.12 -3.41 -15.98
C MET A 52 -5.25 -4.43 -17.15
N ASP A 53 -4.18 -5.16 -17.49
CA ASP A 53 -4.16 -6.16 -18.60
C ASP A 53 -5.16 -7.32 -18.40
N LYS A 54 -5.54 -7.60 -17.15
CA LYS A 54 -6.58 -8.59 -16.75
C LYS A 54 -6.33 -10.04 -17.19
N SER A 55 -5.18 -10.38 -17.76
CA SER A 55 -4.83 -11.78 -18.09
C SER A 55 -4.92 -12.71 -16.88
N CYS A 56 -4.63 -12.21 -15.68
CA CYS A 56 -4.67 -12.96 -14.43
C CYS A 56 -6.08 -13.36 -13.97
N VAL A 57 -7.13 -12.65 -14.40
CA VAL A 57 -8.49 -12.82 -13.85
C VAL A 57 -9.06 -14.20 -14.17
N LEU A 58 -8.90 -14.66 -15.41
CA LEU A 58 -9.44 -15.95 -15.86
C LEU A 58 -8.66 -17.15 -15.31
N GLU A 59 -7.42 -16.93 -14.88
CA GLU A 59 -6.53 -17.97 -14.39
C GLU A 59 -6.65 -18.20 -12.88
N CYS A 60 -7.38 -17.33 -12.16
CA CYS A 60 -7.58 -17.47 -10.72
C CYS A 60 -8.68 -18.51 -10.43
N PRO A 61 -8.36 -19.70 -9.87
CA PRO A 61 -9.36 -20.74 -9.61
C PRO A 61 -10.37 -20.36 -8.51
N ALA A 62 -10.00 -19.42 -7.64
CA ALA A 62 -10.87 -18.89 -6.59
C ALA A 62 -11.70 -17.67 -7.04
N ASP A 63 -11.48 -17.15 -8.26
CA ASP A 63 -12.08 -15.91 -8.75
C ASP A 63 -11.86 -14.71 -7.78
N CYS A 64 -10.69 -14.66 -7.13
CA CYS A 64 -10.43 -13.69 -6.05
C CYS A 64 -9.77 -12.38 -6.51
N ILE A 65 -9.79 -12.06 -7.81
CA ILE A 65 -9.17 -10.85 -8.38
C ILE A 65 -10.26 -9.84 -8.78
N TYR A 66 -10.35 -8.75 -8.04
CA TYR A 66 -11.43 -7.77 -8.15
C TYR A 66 -10.98 -6.51 -8.90
N GLU A 67 -11.91 -5.91 -9.63
CA GLU A 67 -11.61 -4.77 -10.48
C GLU A 67 -11.98 -3.44 -9.80
N GLY A 68 -10.95 -2.65 -9.48
CA GLY A 68 -11.08 -1.27 -9.03
C GLY A 68 -11.36 -0.29 -10.16
N ALA A 69 -10.98 0.98 -9.96
CA ALA A 69 -11.07 2.00 -11.00
C ALA A 69 -9.83 1.99 -11.89
N ARG A 70 -8.64 1.88 -11.28
CA ARG A 70 -7.32 2.00 -11.93
C ARG A 70 -6.42 0.79 -11.75
N THR A 71 -6.72 -0.11 -10.83
CA THR A 71 -5.94 -1.34 -10.63
C THR A 71 -6.85 -2.53 -10.35
N LEU A 72 -6.25 -3.72 -10.37
CA LEU A 72 -6.85 -4.95 -9.89
C LEU A 72 -6.38 -5.22 -8.45
N TYR A 73 -7.16 -5.96 -7.69
CA TYR A 73 -6.88 -6.29 -6.29
C TYR A 73 -7.08 -7.78 -6.03
N ILE A 74 -6.13 -8.42 -5.36
CA ILE A 74 -6.29 -9.81 -4.89
C ILE A 74 -6.86 -9.79 -3.48
N ASN A 75 -7.94 -10.54 -3.25
CA ASN A 75 -8.50 -10.68 -1.91
C ASN A 75 -7.68 -11.68 -1.08
N PRO A 76 -6.97 -11.24 -0.02
CA PRO A 76 -6.14 -12.13 0.79
C PRO A 76 -6.95 -13.20 1.52
N ASP A 77 -8.23 -12.95 1.83
CA ASP A 77 -9.08 -13.91 2.54
C ASP A 77 -9.62 -15.03 1.61
N GLU A 78 -9.53 -14.84 0.30
CA GLU A 78 -10.03 -15.78 -0.71
C GLU A 78 -8.93 -16.45 -1.53
N CYS A 79 -7.74 -15.87 -1.53
CA CYS A 79 -6.60 -16.42 -2.24
C CYS A 79 -6.19 -17.77 -1.64
N VAL A 80 -5.83 -18.71 -2.52
CA VAL A 80 -5.44 -20.08 -2.15
C VAL A 80 -4.01 -20.41 -2.59
N ASP A 81 -3.18 -19.40 -2.82
CA ASP A 81 -1.76 -19.51 -3.18
C ASP A 81 -1.44 -20.40 -4.38
N CYS A 82 -2.34 -20.48 -5.35
CA CYS A 82 -2.12 -21.32 -6.53
C CYS A 82 -1.02 -20.82 -7.48
N GLY A 83 -0.72 -19.51 -7.46
CA GLY A 83 0.33 -18.88 -8.28
C GLY A 83 0.06 -18.74 -9.79
N ALA A 84 -1.09 -19.20 -10.29
CA ALA A 84 -1.41 -19.13 -11.71
C ALA A 84 -1.45 -17.68 -12.24
N CYS A 85 -2.00 -16.75 -11.44
CA CYS A 85 -2.11 -15.33 -11.81
C CYS A 85 -0.76 -14.66 -12.06
N LYS A 86 0.27 -14.98 -11.25
CA LYS A 86 1.64 -14.44 -11.40
C LYS A 86 2.24 -14.79 -12.75
N LEU A 87 2.10 -16.05 -13.18
CA LEU A 87 2.71 -16.55 -14.41
C LEU A 87 2.15 -15.93 -15.70
N VAL A 88 0.93 -15.40 -15.66
CA VAL A 88 0.25 -14.86 -16.85
C VAL A 88 0.22 -13.34 -16.91
N CYS A 89 0.62 -12.65 -15.83
CA CYS A 89 0.61 -11.20 -15.77
C CYS A 89 1.69 -10.63 -16.71
N ARG A 90 1.27 -9.99 -17.81
CA ARG A 90 2.19 -9.51 -18.86
C ARG A 90 3.03 -8.30 -18.44
N VAL A 91 2.65 -7.64 -17.36
CA VAL A 91 3.35 -6.48 -16.80
C VAL A 91 4.01 -6.79 -15.46
N GLU A 92 4.14 -8.08 -15.10
CA GLU A 92 4.89 -8.55 -13.94
C GLU A 92 4.46 -7.85 -12.63
N ALA A 93 3.17 -7.52 -12.51
CA ALA A 93 2.64 -6.77 -11.38
C ALA A 93 2.21 -7.63 -10.20
N ILE A 94 2.41 -8.95 -10.25
CA ILE A 94 1.88 -9.89 -9.25
C ILE A 94 3.05 -10.61 -8.61
N GLU A 95 3.26 -10.35 -7.32
CA GLU A 95 4.30 -10.98 -6.53
C GLU A 95 3.72 -11.72 -5.34
N TYR A 96 4.47 -12.70 -4.85
CA TYR A 96 4.12 -13.34 -3.59
C TYR A 96 4.50 -12.42 -2.45
N GLU A 97 3.73 -12.39 -1.35
CA GLU A 97 3.94 -11.39 -0.29
C GLU A 97 5.37 -11.36 0.30
N THR A 98 6.06 -12.50 0.37
CA THR A 98 7.43 -12.58 0.87
C THR A 98 8.49 -12.19 -0.16
N ASP A 99 8.08 -12.05 -1.41
CA ASP A 99 8.95 -11.74 -2.56
C ASP A 99 8.83 -10.27 -2.99
N LEU A 100 7.98 -9.48 -2.32
CA LEU A 100 7.83 -8.05 -2.59
C LEU A 100 9.11 -7.28 -2.26
N GLU A 101 9.46 -6.34 -3.14
CA GLU A 101 10.49 -5.33 -2.88
C GLU A 101 10.00 -4.29 -1.86
N ASP A 102 10.94 -3.61 -1.18
CA ASP A 102 10.65 -2.69 -0.07
C ASP A 102 9.66 -1.57 -0.45
N ASP A 103 9.70 -1.08 -1.69
CA ASP A 103 8.83 -0.03 -2.21
C ASP A 103 7.45 -0.54 -2.67
N GLU A 104 7.28 -1.85 -2.80
CA GLU A 104 6.03 -2.50 -3.14
C GLU A 104 5.31 -3.07 -1.89
N LEU A 105 5.98 -3.18 -0.74
CA LEU A 105 5.42 -3.75 0.50
C LEU A 105 4.08 -3.12 0.95
N TRP A 106 3.87 -1.83 0.70
CA TRP A 106 2.62 -1.15 1.08
C TRP A 106 1.40 -1.67 0.31
N HIS A 107 1.61 -2.31 -0.86
CA HIS A 107 0.53 -2.93 -1.63
C HIS A 107 -0.09 -4.13 -0.91
N LEU A 108 0.60 -4.77 0.05
CA LEU A 108 0.02 -5.80 0.89
C LEU A 108 -1.20 -5.26 1.65
N GLU A 109 -1.01 -4.12 2.33
CA GLU A 109 -2.08 -3.48 3.09
C GLU A 109 -3.14 -2.88 2.16
N ASP A 110 -2.73 -2.34 1.02
CA ASP A 110 -3.64 -1.72 0.06
C ASP A 110 -4.58 -2.75 -0.58
N ASN A 111 -4.07 -3.93 -0.95
CA ASN A 111 -4.90 -5.03 -1.46
C ASN A 111 -5.93 -5.47 -0.43
N ALA A 112 -5.55 -5.64 0.84
CA ALA A 112 -6.48 -5.97 1.91
C ALA A 112 -7.49 -4.84 2.18
N ALA A 113 -7.04 -3.58 2.16
CA ALA A 113 -7.89 -2.42 2.46
C ALA A 113 -9.05 -2.27 1.48
N PHE A 114 -8.88 -2.68 0.21
CA PHE A 114 -9.96 -2.71 -0.79
C PHE A 114 -11.18 -3.52 -0.32
N PHE A 115 -10.95 -4.58 0.45
CA PHE A 115 -12.00 -5.48 0.95
C PHE A 115 -12.47 -5.12 2.36
N GLN A 116 -11.56 -4.63 3.20
CA GLN A 116 -11.80 -4.45 4.63
C GLN A 116 -12.29 -3.04 4.99
N THR A 117 -12.14 -2.07 4.09
CA THR A 117 -12.60 -0.69 4.31
C THR A 117 -13.86 -0.35 3.53
N VAL A 118 -14.59 0.66 3.99
CA VAL A 118 -15.75 1.19 3.26
C VAL A 118 -15.25 2.13 2.17
N LEU A 119 -15.28 1.67 0.92
CA LEU A 119 -14.91 2.48 -0.24
C LEU A 119 -16.01 3.49 -0.63
N PRO A 120 -15.67 4.58 -1.34
CA PRO A 120 -16.64 5.57 -1.79
C PRO A 120 -17.83 4.94 -2.52
N GLY A 121 -19.05 5.39 -2.19
CA GLY A 121 -20.29 4.86 -2.76
C GLY A 121 -20.83 3.60 -2.10
N ARG A 122 -20.20 3.11 -1.02
CA ARG A 122 -20.67 1.96 -0.24
C ARG A 122 -20.97 2.33 1.21
N THR A 123 -21.82 1.53 1.84
CA THR A 123 -22.18 1.66 3.27
C THR A 123 -21.45 0.66 4.15
N GLU A 124 -20.85 -0.37 3.55
CA GLU A 124 -20.14 -1.45 4.22
C GLU A 124 -18.94 -1.89 3.37
N PRO A 125 -17.91 -2.51 3.97
CA PRO A 125 -16.78 -3.07 3.24
C PRO A 125 -17.22 -4.17 2.27
N LEU A 126 -16.42 -4.43 1.23
CA LEU A 126 -16.71 -5.51 0.29
C LEU A 126 -16.60 -6.89 0.96
N GLY A 127 -15.68 -7.05 1.91
CA GLY A 127 -15.41 -8.28 2.62
C GLY A 127 -14.91 -9.39 1.69
N SER A 128 -15.39 -10.62 1.93
CA SER A 128 -15.11 -11.79 1.10
C SER A 128 -16.40 -12.27 0.42
N PRO A 129 -16.73 -11.74 -0.78
CA PRO A 129 -17.98 -12.07 -1.48
C PRO A 129 -17.92 -13.44 -2.20
N GLY A 130 -16.75 -14.08 -2.26
CA GLY A 130 -16.57 -15.43 -2.82
C GLY A 130 -16.66 -15.46 -4.34
N GLY A 131 -15.99 -14.53 -5.01
CA GLY A 131 -15.82 -14.47 -6.46
C GLY A 131 -16.11 -13.09 -7.07
N ALA A 132 -15.15 -12.54 -7.80
CA ALA A 132 -15.20 -11.26 -8.47
C ALA A 132 -16.28 -11.18 -9.55
N GLN A 133 -16.57 -12.26 -10.29
CA GLN A 133 -17.59 -12.25 -11.34
C GLN A 133 -19.00 -11.94 -10.80
N LYS A 134 -19.28 -12.32 -9.54
CA LYS A 134 -20.57 -12.04 -8.90
C LYS A 134 -20.73 -10.57 -8.53
N VAL A 135 -19.62 -9.90 -8.23
CA VAL A 135 -19.58 -8.49 -7.82
C VAL A 135 -19.51 -7.59 -9.06
N GLY A 136 -18.80 -8.01 -10.09
CA GLY A 136 -18.46 -7.18 -11.24
C GLY A 136 -17.43 -6.12 -10.89
N ARG A 137 -17.30 -5.12 -11.76
CA ARG A 137 -16.38 -3.99 -11.55
C ARG A 137 -16.87 -3.13 -10.39
N VAL A 138 -16.01 -2.97 -9.37
CA VAL A 138 -16.26 -2.10 -8.22
C VAL A 138 -16.07 -0.63 -8.61
N GLY A 139 -15.08 -0.34 -9.47
CA GLY A 139 -14.95 0.96 -10.14
C GLY A 139 -14.51 2.12 -9.23
N VAL A 140 -14.08 1.82 -8.01
CA VAL A 140 -13.42 2.74 -7.08
C VAL A 140 -12.17 2.04 -6.53
N ASP A 141 -11.13 2.81 -6.24
CA ASP A 141 -9.87 2.31 -5.67
C ASP A 141 -9.74 2.72 -4.21
N THR A 142 -8.77 2.11 -3.52
CA THR A 142 -8.30 2.55 -2.21
C THR A 142 -7.72 3.98 -2.27
N PRO A 143 -7.67 4.71 -1.13
CA PRO A 143 -7.08 6.04 -1.09
C PRO A 143 -5.61 6.09 -1.55
N GLY A 144 -4.83 5.02 -1.33
CA GLY A 144 -3.43 4.92 -1.76
C GLY A 144 -3.30 4.99 -3.28
N ILE A 145 -3.98 4.08 -3.98
CA ILE A 145 -3.99 4.02 -5.45
C ILE A 145 -4.65 5.27 -6.05
N ALA A 146 -5.77 5.71 -5.49
CA ALA A 146 -6.46 6.91 -5.98
C ALA A 146 -5.57 8.17 -5.93
N ALA A 147 -4.63 8.24 -4.99
CA ALA A 147 -3.70 9.36 -4.84
C ALA A 147 -2.43 9.23 -5.71
N MET A 148 -2.16 8.07 -6.33
CA MET A 148 -0.99 7.90 -7.19
C MET A 148 -1.09 8.78 -8.44
N PRO A 149 0.04 9.34 -8.92
CA PRO A 149 0.10 9.98 -10.24
C PRO A 149 -0.45 9.03 -11.32
N VAL A 150 -1.17 9.59 -12.29
CA VAL A 150 -1.62 8.83 -13.46
C VAL A 150 -0.40 8.42 -14.27
N LYS A 151 -0.33 7.14 -14.64
CA LYS A 151 0.73 6.64 -15.53
C LYS A 151 0.27 6.84 -16.97
N ASP A 152 1.04 7.60 -17.73
CA ASP A 152 0.85 7.69 -19.18
C ASP A 152 1.40 6.41 -19.81
N HIS A 153 0.54 5.57 -20.39
CA HIS A 153 0.98 4.43 -21.17
C HIS A 153 1.51 4.94 -22.51
N VAL A 154 2.82 5.08 -22.62
CA VAL A 154 3.46 5.20 -23.93
C VAL A 154 3.47 3.79 -24.50
N ASP A 155 2.53 3.51 -25.41
CA ASP A 155 2.48 2.25 -26.16
C ASP A 155 3.90 1.87 -26.62
N HIS A 156 4.39 0.70 -26.18
CA HIS A 156 5.65 0.11 -26.65
C HIS A 156 5.39 -0.82 -27.84
#